data_AF-X1LYS5-F1
#
_entry.id   AF-X1LYS5-F1
#
_cell.length_a   1.000
_cell.length_b   1.000
_cell.length_c   1.000
_cell.angle_alpha   90.00
_cell.angle_beta   90.00
_cell.angle_gamma   90.00
#
_symmetry.space_group_name_H-M   'P 1'
#
loop_
_entity.id
_entity.type
_entity.pdbx_description
1 polymer ?
#
loop_
_entity_poly.entity_id
_entity_poly.type
_entity_poly.pdbx_seq_one_letter_code
_entity_poly.pdbx_strand_id
1 'polypeptide(L)' 'MKEAYLYKKLSEKKVQCRNCAHFCIIENGKRGICGVRGNKAGKLYSLVYGKAVALNIDPIEKK' A
#
# COMPACT_ATOMS: atom_id res chain seq x y z
N MET A 1 9.50 0.46 -2.64
CA MET A 1 8.19 0.09 -3.23
C MET A 1 8.17 -1.42 -3.40
N LYS A 2 7.23 -2.14 -2.78
CA LYS A 2 7.15 -3.61 -2.85
C LYS A 2 5.80 -4.04 -3.39
N GLU A 3 5.77 -5.08 -4.21
CA GLU A 3 4.52 -5.67 -4.68
C GLU A 3 3.76 -6.28 -3.49
N ALA A 4 2.47 -5.99 -3.39
CA ALA A 4 1.60 -6.58 -2.37
C ALA A 4 1.20 -7.99 -2.82
N TYR A 5 1.15 -8.95 -1.91
CA TYR A 5 0.83 -10.35 -2.26
C TYR A 5 -0.67 -10.64 -2.30
N LEU A 6 -1.46 -9.94 -1.47
CA LEU A 6 -2.90 -10.20 -1.31
C LEU A 6 -3.75 -9.26 -2.19
N TYR A 7 -3.79 -9.54 -3.49
CA TYR A 7 -4.70 -8.87 -4.41
C TYR A 7 -5.19 -9.81 -5.51
N LYS A 8 -6.39 -9.54 -6.03
CA LYS A 8 -6.94 -10.22 -7.20
C LYS A 8 -6.82 -9.31 -8.42
N LYS A 9 -6.30 -9.83 -9.52
CA LYS A 9 -6.31 -9.12 -10.81
C LYS A 9 -7.71 -9.20 -11.41
N LEU A 10 -8.20 -8.07 -11.88
CA LEU A 10 -9.48 -7.93 -12.57
C LEU A 10 -9.23 -7.58 -14.05
N SER A 11 -10.30 -7.53 -14.83
CA SER A 11 -10.29 -7.04 -16.22
C SER A 11 -9.83 -5.57 -16.29
N GLU A 12 -9.35 -5.16 -17.47
CA GLU A 12 -8.93 -3.77 -17.75
C GLU A 12 -7.77 -3.25 -16.86
N LYS A 13 -6.85 -4.15 -16.45
CA LYS A 13 -5.71 -3.81 -15.57
C LYS A 13 -6.15 -3.27 -14.20
N LYS A 14 -7.39 -3.51 -13.78
CA LYS A 14 -7.89 -3.20 -12.43
C LYS A 14 -7.38 -4.26 -11.45
N VAL A 15 -7.22 -3.90 -10.18
CA VAL A 15 -6.86 -4.84 -9.11
C VAL A 15 -7.78 -4.66 -7.92
N GLN A 16 -8.21 -5.76 -7.32
CA GLN A 16 -8.92 -5.77 -6.05
C GLN A 16 -7.91 -6.02 -4.94
N CYS A 17 -7.64 -5.00 -4.13
CA CYS A 17 -6.79 -5.12 -2.95
C CYS A 17 -7.55 -5.91 -1.87
N ARG A 18 -7.02 -7.07 -1.46
CA ARG A 18 -7.60 -7.90 -0.39
C ARG A 18 -6.77 -7.86 0.89
N ASN A 19 -5.96 -6.83 1.03
CA ASN A 19 -5.00 -6.67 2.11
C ASN A 19 -5.61 -6.05 3.39
N CYS A 20 -6.84 -5.54 3.30
CA CYS A 20 -7.65 -4.99 4.40
C CYS A 20 -9.13 -5.29 4.13
N ALA A 21 -9.99 -5.12 5.13
CA ALA A 21 -11.43 -5.42 5.05
C ALA A 21 -12.22 -4.54 4.05
N HIS A 22 -11.61 -3.49 3.50
CA HIS A 22 -12.28 -2.60 2.53
C HIS A 22 -12.35 -3.18 1.11
N PHE A 23 -11.56 -4.21 0.80
CA PHE A 23 -11.57 -4.88 -0.51
C PHE A 23 -11.53 -3.94 -1.73
N CYS A 24 -10.78 -2.83 -1.64
CA CYS A 24 -10.84 -1.75 -2.60
C CYS A 24 -10.52 -2.21 -4.03
N ILE A 25 -11.32 -1.78 -5.00
CA ILE A 25 -11.02 -1.93 -6.43
C ILE A 25 -10.22 -0.70 -6.86
N ILE A 26 -9.01 -0.92 -7.35
CA ILE A 26 -8.06 0.13 -7.70
C ILE A 26 -7.80 0.04 -9.21
N GLU A 27 -8.17 1.11 -9.92
CA GLU A 27 -7.91 1.24 -11.35
C GLU A 27 -6.42 1.47 -11.64
N ASN A 28 -6.01 1.19 -12.87
CA ASN A 28 -4.62 1.37 -13.27
C ASN A 28 -4.16 2.82 -13.05
N GLY A 29 -3.06 3.02 -12.33
CA GLY A 29 -2.52 4.34 -11.99
C GLY A 29 -3.17 5.01 -10.77
N LYS A 30 -4.27 4.45 -10.24
CA LYS A 30 -4.94 4.98 -9.05
C LYS A 30 -4.42 4.33 -7.75
N ARG A 31 -4.82 4.92 -6.64
CA ARG A 31 -4.53 4.46 -5.27
C ARG A 31 -5.81 4.04 -4.58
N GLY A 32 -5.71 3.09 -3.65
CA GLY A 32 -6.83 2.71 -2.80
C GLY A 32 -7.08 3.75 -1.71
N ILE A 33 -8.17 3.59 -0.96
CA ILE A 33 -8.58 4.52 0.10
C ILE A 33 -7.50 4.74 1.17
N CYS A 34 -6.66 3.71 1.39
CA CYS A 34 -5.56 3.78 2.35
C CYS A 34 -4.45 4.76 1.95
N GLY A 35 -4.45 5.29 0.72
CA GLY A 35 -3.44 6.22 0.19
C GLY A 35 -2.06 5.60 -0.07
N VAL A 36 -1.74 4.49 0.59
CA VAL A 36 -0.41 3.86 0.59
C VAL A 36 -0.25 2.71 -0.40
N ARG A 37 -1.35 2.16 -0.94
CA ARG A 37 -1.33 1.08 -1.94
C ARG A 37 -1.86 1.61 -3.28
N GLY A 38 -1.08 1.40 -4.33
CA GLY A 38 -1.40 1.85 -5.69
C GLY A 38 -1.31 0.73 -6.71
N ASN A 39 -2.18 0.78 -7.72
CA ASN A 39 -2.12 -0.13 -8.85
C ASN A 39 -1.24 0.46 -9.95
N LYS A 40 -0.20 -0.27 -10.35
CA LYS A 40 0.67 0.11 -11.46
C LYS A 40 0.68 -1.02 -12.49
N ALA A 41 0.10 -0.77 -13.66
CA ALA A 41 -0.02 -1.69 -14.78
C ALA A 41 -0.68 -3.05 -14.43
N GLY A 42 -1.69 -3.05 -13.57
CA GLY A 42 -2.39 -4.27 -13.16
C GLY A 42 -1.70 -5.06 -12.04
N LYS A 43 -0.73 -4.46 -11.36
CA LYS A 43 -0.08 -5.01 -10.16
C LYS A 43 -0.24 -4.05 -8.99
N LEU A 44 -0.54 -4.59 -7.81
CA LEU A 44 -0.70 -3.80 -6.60
C LEU A 44 0.67 -3.59 -5.92
N TYR A 45 1.05 -2.34 -5.67
CA TYR A 45 2.28 -1.99 -4.98
C TYR A 45 2.00 -1.23 -3.69
N SER A 46 2.79 -1.51 -2.66
CA SER A 46 2.91 -0.70 -1.46
C SER A 46 3.93 0.42 -1.69
N LEU A 47 3.45 1.66 -1.61
CA LEU A 47 4.24 2.89 -1.79
C LEU A 47 5.08 3.22 -0.54
N VAL A 48 4.70 2.70 0.61
CA VAL A 48 5.34 2.97 1.91
C VAL A 48 6.18 1.81 2.44
N TYR A 49 6.34 0.72 1.68
CA TYR A 49 7.17 -0.39 2.10
C TYR A 49 8.62 0.06 2.34
N GLY A 50 9.11 -0.17 3.56
CA GLY A 50 10.46 0.22 4.00
C GLY A 50 10.58 1.67 4.47
N LYS A 51 9.49 2.43 4.55
CA LYS A 51 9.49 3.76 5.18
C LYS A 51 9.13 3.61 6.65
N ALA A 52 9.89 4.26 7.53
CA ALA A 52 9.55 4.35 8.94
C ALA A 52 8.18 5.02 9.10
N VAL A 53 7.27 4.35 9.81
CA VAL A 53 5.89 4.83 10.04
C VAL A 53 5.84 5.73 11.29
N ALA A 54 6.77 5.50 12.22
CA ALA A 54 7.00 6.34 13.39
C ALA A 54 8.50 6.30 13.73
N LEU A 55 9.08 7.47 13.99
CA LEU A 55 10.41 7.65 14.57
C LEU A 55 10.19 8.44 15.85
N ASN A 56 10.15 7.75 16.98
CA ASN A 56 10.24 8.41 18.28
C ASN A 56 11.71 8.47 18.64
N ILE A 57 12.27 9.68 18.60
CA ILE A 57 13.55 9.98 19.24
C ILE A 57 13.20 10.25 20.69
N ASP A 58 13.26 9.22 21.52
CA ASP A 58 13.16 9.39 22.96
C ASP A 58 14.47 10.07 23.41
N PRO A 59 14.45 11.32 23.90
CA PRO A 59 15.65 11.94 24.40
C PRO A 59 16.09 11.14 25.63
N ILE A 60 17.22 10.43 25.52
CA ILE A 60 17.81 9.75 26.66
C ILE A 60 18.19 10.85 27.66
N GLU A 61 17.43 10.96 28.74
CA GLU A 61 17.69 11.93 29.79
C GLU A 61 18.97 11.49 30.51
N LYS A 62 20.10 12.07 30.10
CA LYS A 62 21.36 11.93 30.81
C LYS A 62 21.45 13.03 31.87
N LYS A 63 21.02 12.62 33.06
CA LYS A 63 21.35 13.12 34.41
C LYS A 63 20.79 14.47 34.85
#